data_AF-A0A954VLT0-F1
#
_entry.id   AF-A0A954VLT0-F1
#
_cell.length_a   1.000
_cell.length_b   1.000
_cell.length_c   1.000
_cell.angle_alpha   90.00
_cell.angle_beta   90.00
_cell.angle_gamma   90.00
#
_symmetry.space_group_name_H-M   'P 1'
#
loop_
_entity.id
_entity.type
_entity.pdbx_description
1 polymer ?
#
loop_
_entity_poly.entity_id
_entity_poly.type
_entity_poly.pdbx_seq_one_letter_code
_entity_poly.pdbx_strand_id
1 'polypeptide(L)'
;MFSQLRLNSPLAPPLPLRRFTVAQYHQLGELGVLTPEDDVELLEGWIVEKMNQRPIHGFIVRILNEILLKDLPAGWLCQCQLPITTQRSEPEPVSTSHYYATQ
;
A
#
# COMPACT_ATOMS: atom_id res chain seq x y z
N MET A 1 -14.72 -10.82 -23.37
CA MET A 1 -15.75 -11.03 -22.32
C MET A 1 -15.02 -11.46 -21.05
N PHE A 2 -14.41 -10.51 -20.34
CA PHE A 2 -13.71 -10.79 -19.08
C PHE A 2 -14.74 -10.74 -17.96
N SER A 3 -15.00 -11.90 -17.37
CA SER A 3 -15.86 -12.05 -16.20
C SER A 3 -15.24 -11.25 -15.05
N GLN A 4 -15.95 -10.22 -14.62
CA GLN A 4 -15.74 -9.55 -13.33
C GLN A 4 -15.93 -10.60 -12.22
N LEU A 5 -14.84 -11.26 -11.82
CA LEU A 5 -14.81 -12.08 -10.62
C LEU A 5 -15.03 -11.15 -9.43
N ARG A 6 -16.30 -11.00 -9.02
CA ARG A 6 -16.61 -10.38 -7.72
C ARG A 6 -16.13 -11.32 -6.61
N LEU A 7 -14.91 -11.10 -6.13
CA LEU A 7 -14.31 -11.81 -4.98
C LEU A 7 -14.91 -11.36 -3.63
N ASN A 8 -16.22 -11.11 -3.59
CA ASN A 8 -16.99 -10.97 -2.34
C ASN A 8 -17.89 -12.20 -2.14
N SER A 9 -17.39 -13.37 -2.54
CA SER A 9 -18.05 -14.64 -2.26
C SER A 9 -17.66 -15.12 -0.86
N PRO A 10 -18.63 -15.44 0.03
CA PRO A 10 -18.32 -16.05 1.33
C PRO A 10 -17.76 -17.48 1.19
N LEU A 11 -17.75 -18.03 -0.03
CA LEU A 11 -17.19 -19.35 -0.31
C LEU A 11 -15.68 -19.24 -0.48
N ALA A 12 -14.95 -20.02 0.31
CA ALA A 12 -13.53 -20.22 0.11
C ALA A 12 -13.28 -20.65 -1.35
N PRO A 13 -12.20 -20.15 -1.98
CA PRO A 13 -11.86 -20.50 -3.35
C PRO A 13 -11.81 -22.02 -3.52
N PRO A 14 -12.26 -22.54 -4.67
CA PRO A 14 -12.36 -23.99 -4.89
C PRO A 14 -11.00 -24.69 -4.97
N LEU A 15 -9.90 -23.93 -4.99
CA LEU A 15 -8.53 -24.41 -5.10
C LEU A 15 -7.64 -23.73 -4.04
N PRO A 16 -6.59 -24.41 -3.57
CA PRO A 16 -5.63 -23.80 -2.65
C PRO A 16 -5.00 -22.56 -3.28
N LEU A 17 -5.05 -21.44 -2.56
CA LEU A 17 -4.43 -20.20 -2.99
C LEU A 17 -2.97 -20.15 -2.57
N ARG A 18 -2.13 -19.60 -3.45
CA ARG A 18 -0.73 -19.33 -3.17
C ARG A 18 -0.54 -17.84 -2.92
N ARG A 19 0.22 -17.51 -1.87
CA ARG A 19 0.62 -16.14 -1.56
C ARG A 19 1.81 -15.72 -2.40
N PHE A 20 1.83 -14.45 -2.78
CA PHE A 20 3.00 -13.80 -3.39
C PHE A 20 4.00 -13.42 -2.31
N THR A 21 5.29 -13.48 -2.64
CA THR A 21 6.34 -12.79 -1.89
C THR A 21 6.49 -11.36 -2.39
N VAL A 22 7.12 -10.51 -1.59
CA VAL A 22 7.51 -9.14 -1.98
C VAL A 22 8.35 -9.15 -3.25
N ALA A 23 9.34 -10.06 -3.34
CA ALA A 23 10.18 -10.18 -4.53
C ALA A 23 9.38 -10.52 -5.79
N GLN A 24 8.38 -11.41 -5.68
CA GLN A 24 7.50 -11.74 -6.79
C GLN A 24 6.62 -10.54 -7.19
N TYR A 25 6.12 -9.79 -6.20
CA TYR A 25 5.34 -8.58 -6.44
C TYR A 25 6.16 -7.51 -7.20
N HIS A 26 7.40 -7.23 -6.79
CA HIS A 26 8.29 -6.32 -7.53
C HIS A 26 8.57 -6.83 -8.95
N GLN A 27 8.81 -8.14 -9.11
CA GLN A 27 9.04 -8.72 -10.43
C GLN A 27 7.82 -8.54 -11.35
N LEU A 28 6.58 -8.62 -10.83
CA LEU A 28 5.38 -8.32 -11.62
C LEU A 28 5.33 -6.86 -12.06
N GLY A 29 5.78 -5.92 -11.22
CA GLY A 29 5.92 -4.51 -11.58
C GLY A 29 7.02 -4.27 -12.63
N GLU A 30 8.20 -4.86 -12.45
CA GLU A 30 9.33 -4.76 -13.40
C GLU A 30 9.01 -5.33 -14.78
N LEU A 31 8.22 -6.41 -14.83
CA LEU A 31 7.75 -7.03 -16.06
C LEU A 31 6.56 -6.27 -16.70
N GLY A 32 6.04 -5.23 -16.05
CA GLY A 32 4.87 -4.47 -16.51
C GLY A 32 3.57 -5.26 -16.46
N VAL A 33 3.50 -6.34 -15.69
CA VAL A 33 2.27 -7.12 -15.46
C VAL A 33 1.32 -6.35 -14.52
N LEU A 34 1.89 -5.68 -13.52
CA LEU A 34 1.19 -4.71 -12.69
C LEU A 34 1.70 -3.33 -13.04
N THR A 35 0.79 -2.41 -13.35
CA THR A 35 1.11 -1.03 -13.67
C THR A 35 0.59 -0.08 -12.58
N PRO A 36 1.08 1.16 -12.51
CA PRO A 36 0.56 2.16 -11.57
C PRO A 36 -0.95 2.40 -11.69
N GLU A 37 -1.53 2.14 -12.87
CA GLU A 37 -2.96 2.30 -13.15
C GLU A 37 -3.83 1.17 -12.58
N ASP A 38 -3.25 0.01 -12.22
CA ASP A 38 -4.00 -1.10 -11.61
C ASP A 38 -4.45 -0.77 -10.17
N ASP A 39 -3.85 0.24 -9.53
CA ASP A 39 -4.18 0.73 -8.19
C ASP A 39 -4.24 -0.40 -7.14
N VAL A 40 -3.18 -1.22 -7.09
CA VAL A 40 -3.09 -2.37 -6.17
C VAL A 40 -1.93 -2.24 -5.17
N GLU A 41 -2.03 -2.94 -4.04
CA GLU A 41 -0.96 -3.09 -3.05
C GLU A 41 -0.86 -4.55 -2.55
N LEU A 42 0.30 -4.93 -2.01
CA LEU A 42 0.54 -6.28 -1.47
C LEU A 42 0.30 -6.30 0.05
N LEU A 43 -0.72 -7.02 0.52
CA LEU A 43 -1.02 -7.20 1.95
C LEU A 43 -0.98 -8.68 2.35
N GLU A 44 -0.05 -9.07 3.23
CA GLU A 44 0.16 -10.45 3.71
C GLU A 44 0.22 -11.50 2.58
N GLY A 45 0.86 -11.13 1.48
CA GLY A 45 1.01 -11.96 0.28
C GLY A 45 -0.19 -11.97 -0.66
N TRP A 46 -1.16 -11.08 -0.47
CA TRP A 46 -2.31 -10.87 -1.36
C TRP A 46 -2.16 -9.55 -2.11
N ILE A 47 -2.33 -9.58 -3.42
CA ILE A 47 -2.49 -8.35 -4.21
C ILE A 47 -3.95 -7.93 -4.08
N VAL A 48 -4.19 -6.74 -3.53
CA VAL A 48 -5.53 -6.20 -3.28
C VAL A 48 -5.66 -4.82 -3.92
N GLU A 49 -6.87 -4.46 -4.35
CA GLU A 49 -7.15 -3.10 -4.79
C GLU A 49 -6.93 -2.12 -3.63
N LYS A 50 -6.22 -1.03 -3.92
CA LYS A 50 -6.08 0.09 -3.01
C LYS A 50 -7.44 0.69 -2.74
N MET A 51 -7.59 1.22 -1.53
CA MET A 51 -8.80 1.93 -1.19
C MET A 51 -8.80 3.29 -1.89
N ASN A 52 -9.76 3.49 -2.79
CA ASN A 52 -9.97 4.79 -3.45
C ASN A 52 -9.97 5.94 -2.41
N GLN A 53 -9.00 6.85 -2.52
CA GLN A 53 -8.88 8.00 -1.62
C GLN A 53 -10.12 8.91 -1.80
N ARG A 54 -11.06 8.85 -0.86
CA ARG A 54 -12.21 9.77 -0.86
C ARG A 54 -11.72 11.20 -0.60
N PRO A 55 -12.34 12.25 -1.16
CA PRO A 55 -11.88 13.64 -0.97
C PRO A 55 -11.71 14.06 0.50
N ILE A 56 -12.55 13.52 1.39
CA ILE A 56 -12.46 13.77 2.84
C ILE A 56 -11.20 13.14 3.47
N HIS A 57 -10.76 12.00 2.94
CA HIS A 57 -9.54 11.33 3.36
C HIS A 57 -8.30 12.14 2.97
N GLY A 58 -8.25 12.66 1.74
CA GLY A 58 -7.17 13.55 1.29
C GLY A 58 -7.08 14.84 2.12
N PHE A 59 -8.23 15.42 2.51
CA PHE A 59 -8.27 16.60 3.38
C PHE A 59 -7.70 16.30 4.78
N ILE A 60 -8.09 15.18 5.39
CA ILE A 60 -7.60 14.78 6.73
C ILE A 60 -6.08 14.48 6.70
N VAL A 61 -5.60 13.76 5.67
CA VAL A 61 -4.16 13.49 5.49
C VAL A 61 -3.37 14.78 5.43
N ARG A 62 -3.84 15.75 4.64
CA ARG A 62 -3.18 17.05 4.52
C ARG A 62 -3.08 17.77 5.86
N ILE A 63 -4.18 17.85 6.62
CA ILE A 63 -4.21 18.52 7.93
C ILE A 63 -3.28 17.82 8.92
N LEU A 64 -3.32 16.49 8.98
CA LEU A 64 -2.44 15.72 9.85
C LEU A 64 -0.95 15.91 9.50
N ASN A 65 -0.62 15.91 8.20
CA ASN A 65 0.75 16.15 7.76
C ASN A 65 1.22 17.56 8.12
N GLU A 66 0.38 18.59 7.94
CA GLU A 66 0.69 19.97 8.35
C GLU A 66 0.89 20.11 9.86
N ILE A 67 0.15 19.37 10.68
CA ILE A 67 0.32 19.36 12.14
C ILE A 67 1.62 18.66 12.53
N LEU A 68 1.83 17.45 12.00
CA LEU A 68 3.02 16.65 12.32
C LEU A 68 4.29 17.40 11.93
N LEU A 69 4.38 17.95 10.72
CA LEU A 69 5.57 18.68 10.26
C LEU A 69 5.95 19.88 11.13
N LYS A 70 4.99 20.51 11.83
CA LYS A 70 5.27 21.64 12.72
C LYS A 70 6.00 21.23 13.99
N ASP A 71 5.71 20.03 14.50
CA ASP A 71 6.20 19.55 15.78
C ASP A 71 7.30 18.47 15.66
N LEU A 72 7.74 18.16 14.43
CA LEU A 72 8.77 17.16 14.18
C LEU A 72 10.15 17.66 14.67
N PRO A 73 10.85 16.91 15.55
CA PRO A 73 12.21 17.25 15.93
C PRO A 73 13.17 17.20 14.73
N ALA A 74 14.27 17.95 14.81
CA ALA A 74 15.32 17.89 13.79
C ALA A 74 15.80 16.45 13.56
N GLY A 75 15.87 16.02 12.29
CA GLY A 75 16.26 14.66 11.90
C GLY A 75 15.10 13.67 11.71
N TRP A 76 13.86 14.06 11.98
CA TRP A 76 12.68 13.26 11.66
C TRP A 76 12.12 13.62 10.29
N LEU A 77 11.62 12.62 9.57
CA LEU A 77 10.92 12.80 8.30
C LEU A 77 9.49 12.28 8.43
N CYS A 78 8.52 13.10 8.01
CA CYS A 78 7.13 12.68 7.87
C CYS A 78 6.92 12.20 6.43
N GLN A 79 6.50 10.94 6.26
CA GLN A 79 6.17 10.38 4.96
C GLN A 79 4.69 10.03 4.94
N CYS A 80 3.96 10.60 3.98
CA CYS A 80 2.56 10.27 3.73
C CYS A 80 2.47 9.55 2.40
N GLN A 81 1.71 8.45 2.36
CA GLN A 81 1.34 7.76 1.11
C GLN A 81 2.56 7.22 0.32
N LEU A 82 3.59 6.74 1.02
CA LEU A 82 4.71 6.02 0.39
C LEU A 82 4.66 4.55 0.81
N PRO A 83 4.94 3.61 -0.11
CA PRO A 83 4.91 2.18 0.20
C PRO A 83 5.96 1.83 1.25
N ILE A 84 5.59 0.99 2.20
CA ILE A 84 6.48 0.48 3.24
C ILE A 84 6.64 -1.02 3.09
N THR A 85 7.80 -1.44 2.57
CA THR A 85 8.10 -2.85 2.39
C THR A 85 8.39 -3.52 3.74
N THR A 86 7.64 -4.57 4.04
CA THR A 86 7.84 -5.48 5.18
C THR A 86 8.21 -6.87 4.66
N GLN A 87 8.39 -7.87 5.54
CA GLN A 87 8.73 -9.23 5.10
C GLN A 87 7.68 -9.88 4.18
N ARG A 88 6.40 -9.49 4.27
CA ARG A 88 5.29 -10.12 3.54
C ARG A 88 4.27 -9.16 2.94
N SER A 89 4.45 -7.85 3.14
CA SER A 89 3.46 -6.82 2.79
C SER A 89 4.19 -5.57 2.34
N GLU A 90 3.60 -4.81 1.43
CA GLU A 90 4.04 -3.48 1.02
C GLU A 90 2.83 -2.53 1.00
N PRO A 91 2.26 -2.21 2.18
CA PRO A 91 1.16 -1.26 2.28
C PRO A 91 1.60 0.16 1.94
N GLU A 92 0.66 0.97 1.45
CA GLU A 92 0.79 2.43 1.39
C GLU A 92 0.00 3.11 2.54
N PRO A 93 0.63 3.36 3.69
CA PRO A 93 -0.05 3.96 4.83
C PRO A 93 -0.42 5.43 4.61
N VAL A 94 -1.57 5.77 5.18
CA VAL A 94 -2.18 7.11 5.18
C VAL A 94 -1.26 8.18 5.79
N SER A 95 -0.47 7.84 6.81
CA SER A 95 0.59 8.70 7.38
C SER A 95 1.52 7.87 8.26
N THR A 96 2.85 8.00 8.09
CA THR A 96 3.82 7.34 8.97
C THR A 96 5.02 8.25 9.29
N SER A 97 5.39 8.37 10.56
CA SER A 97 6.58 9.11 11.01
C SER A 97 7.75 8.15 11.23
N HIS A 98 8.90 8.39 10.62
CA HIS A 98 10.11 7.56 10.77
C HIS A 98 11.31 8.38 11.24
N TYR A 99 12.07 7.81 12.19
CA TYR A 99 13.34 8.34 12.67
C TYR A 99 14.49 7.85 11.77
N TYR A 100 15.29 8.77 11.23
CA TYR A 100 16.53 8.44 10.55
C TYR A 100 17.71 8.80 11.45
N ALA A 101 18.43 7.80 11.95
CA ALA A 101 19.78 8.01 12.46
C ALA A 101 20.72 8.07 11.25
N THR A 102 21.22 9.25 10.93
CA THR A 102 22.34 9.43 10.00
C THR A 102 23.55 8.66 10.55
N GLN A 103 24.08 7.72 9.76
CA GLN A 103 25.47 7.27 9.91
C GLN A 103 26.41 8.35 9.38
#